data_AF-A0A087XYJ2-F1
#
_entry.id   AF-A0A087XYJ2-F1
#
_cell.length_a   1.000
_cell.length_b   1.000
_cell.length_c   1.000
_cell.angle_alpha   90.00
_cell.angle_beta   90.00
_cell.angle_gamma   90.00
#
_symmetry.space_group_name_H-M   'P 1'
#
loop_
_entity.id
_entity.type
_entity.pdbx_description
1 polymer ?
#
loop_
_entity_poly.entity_id
_entity_poly.type
_entity_poly.pdbx_seq_one_letter_code
_entity_poly.pdbx_strand_id
1 'polypeptide(L)'
;MFVLLTTEAKPLVLCETVRSSSRSPAFGWKKGGNLKTAQFKTREEKMDRAVSLPSQPEKVTTVNLVETSTAPSGMELVSSYQTNRVGDPMDLVALAEQVQKGDDFIKANACNKLTVIADQIRYLQEQAKKVLEEAKRDADLHHAACNIVKKPGNMYYLYQRPSGQKYFSIISPKEWGPSCPHPFLGAFKLQHDMSWTPVDEVEKRDAEIAAMSKLLSHQTALPPCTGPNFRGLDE
;
A
#
# COMPACT_ATOMS: atom_id res chain seq x y z
N MET A 1 40.84 34.88 18.52
CA MET A 1 41.08 34.06 19.72
C MET A 1 40.80 32.62 19.34
N PHE A 2 41.87 31.85 19.10
CA PHE A 2 41.82 30.40 18.92
C PHE A 2 41.37 29.74 20.24
N VAL A 3 40.69 28.60 20.16
CA VAL A 3 41.15 27.29 20.68
C VAL A 3 40.00 26.29 20.52
N LEU A 4 40.23 25.33 19.62
CA LEU A 4 39.64 23.99 19.60
C LEU A 4 40.01 23.27 20.89
N LEU A 5 39.09 22.53 21.52
CA LEU A 5 39.46 21.36 22.32
C LEU A 5 38.37 20.27 22.22
N THR A 6 38.73 19.26 21.46
CA THR A 6 38.25 17.87 21.43
C THR A 6 38.52 17.17 22.77
N THR A 7 37.64 16.29 23.25
CA THR A 7 38.02 15.09 24.02
C THR A 7 36.98 13.97 23.92
N GLU A 8 37.51 12.76 23.78
CA GLU A 8 36.85 11.48 23.49
C GLU A 8 36.23 10.75 24.70
N ALA A 9 35.28 9.86 24.36
CA ALA A 9 34.94 8.52 24.88
C ALA A 9 35.55 7.96 26.19
N LYS A 10 34.70 7.32 27.04
CA LYS A 10 34.61 5.85 27.29
C LYS A 10 33.67 5.48 28.48
N PRO A 11 33.28 4.19 28.65
CA PRO A 11 31.92 3.77 29.01
C PRO A 11 31.76 3.32 30.47
N LEU A 12 30.49 3.24 30.90
CA LEU A 12 30.08 2.57 32.14
C LEU A 12 29.70 1.11 31.85
N VAL A 13 30.40 0.20 32.52
CA VAL A 13 30.10 -1.23 32.62
C VAL A 13 29.58 -1.49 34.03
N LEU A 14 28.44 -2.16 34.16
CA LEU A 14 28.03 -2.98 35.30
C LEU A 14 26.94 -3.94 34.73
N CYS A 15 27.24 -5.20 34.40
CA CYS A 15 27.43 -6.36 35.27
C CYS A 15 26.24 -6.62 36.19
N GLU A 16 25.29 -7.45 35.74
CA GLU A 16 24.54 -8.33 36.64
C GLU A 16 24.47 -9.75 36.07
N THR A 17 24.63 -10.67 37.01
CA THR A 17 24.89 -12.09 36.87
C THR A 17 23.60 -12.86 37.11
N VAL A 18 23.18 -13.72 36.18
CA VAL A 18 22.32 -14.87 36.55
C VAL A 18 22.80 -16.16 35.87
N ARG A 19 22.98 -17.14 36.75
CA ARG A 19 23.49 -18.50 36.62
C ARG A 19 22.94 -19.37 35.48
N SER A 20 23.90 -20.00 34.80
CA SER A 20 24.00 -21.41 34.42
C SER A 20 22.78 -22.35 34.62
N SER A 21 22.38 -23.00 33.53
CA SER A 21 22.04 -24.43 33.59
C SER A 21 22.58 -25.15 32.35
N SER A 22 23.41 -26.13 32.63
CA SER A 22 24.20 -26.95 31.73
C SER A 22 23.37 -28.05 31.06
N ARG A 23 23.54 -28.24 29.75
CA ARG A 23 23.45 -29.56 29.09
C ARG A 23 24.23 -29.51 27.77
N SER A 24 25.44 -30.06 27.78
CA SER A 24 26.16 -30.46 26.56
C SER A 24 25.65 -31.83 26.08
N PRO A 25 25.80 -32.12 24.79
CA PRO A 25 26.45 -33.38 24.42
C PRO A 25 27.68 -33.13 23.55
N ALA A 26 28.64 -34.04 23.72
CA ALA A 26 29.97 -34.00 23.17
C ALA A 26 30.05 -34.44 21.70
N PHE A 27 31.01 -33.82 21.01
CA PHE A 27 31.91 -34.31 19.96
C PHE A 27 31.38 -34.94 18.65
N GLY A 28 31.86 -34.35 17.55
CA GLY A 28 31.97 -35.00 16.24
C GLY A 28 32.59 -34.08 15.19
N TRP A 29 33.91 -33.96 15.14
CA TRP A 29 34.60 -33.30 14.03
C TRP A 29 34.64 -34.25 12.81
N LYS A 30 34.02 -33.86 11.70
CA LYS A 30 34.40 -34.34 10.37
C LYS A 30 34.80 -33.15 9.50
N LYS A 31 36.04 -33.17 9.03
CA LYS A 31 36.53 -32.34 7.92
C LYS A 31 35.94 -32.87 6.61
N GLY A 32 35.47 -31.98 5.73
CA GLY A 32 35.18 -32.33 4.34
C GLY A 32 34.41 -31.26 3.58
N GLY A 33 35.13 -30.53 2.70
CA GLY A 33 34.69 -29.94 1.43
C GLY A 33 33.32 -29.27 1.36
N ASN A 34 33.30 -27.94 1.43
CA ASN A 34 32.11 -27.11 1.25
C ASN A 34 31.90 -26.80 -0.25
N LEU A 35 30.90 -27.42 -0.88
CA LEU A 35 30.28 -26.92 -2.12
C LEU A 35 29.16 -25.97 -1.68
N LYS A 36 29.40 -24.66 -1.77
CA LYS A 36 28.44 -23.63 -1.38
C LYS A 36 27.36 -23.49 -2.44
N THR A 37 26.22 -24.15 -2.26
CA THR A 37 24.95 -23.70 -2.83
C THR A 37 24.35 -22.65 -1.88
N ALA A 38 24.34 -21.40 -2.34
CA ALA A 38 23.63 -20.32 -1.66
C ALA A 38 22.13 -20.53 -1.82
N GLN A 39 21.44 -20.98 -0.76
CA GLN A 39 19.99 -20.85 -0.70
C GLN A 39 19.65 -19.39 -0.37
N PHE A 40 19.10 -18.70 -1.36
CA PHE A 40 18.41 -17.44 -1.19
C PHE A 40 17.12 -17.72 -0.38
N LYS A 41 17.14 -17.37 0.91
CA LYS A 41 15.94 -17.43 1.76
C LYS A 41 15.12 -16.19 1.47
N THR A 42 14.24 -16.28 0.47
CA THR A 42 13.21 -15.27 0.20
C THR A 42 12.33 -15.15 1.44
N ARG A 43 12.41 -14.00 2.11
CA ARG A 43 11.49 -13.63 3.19
C ARG A 43 10.20 -13.15 2.52
N GLU A 44 9.35 -14.09 2.13
CA GLU A 44 7.93 -13.81 1.86
C GLU A 44 7.25 -13.49 3.20
N GLU A 45 7.33 -12.23 3.61
CA GLU A 45 6.56 -11.71 4.74
C GLU A 45 5.15 -11.39 4.21
N LYS A 46 4.33 -12.43 4.10
CA LYS A 46 2.91 -12.35 3.79
C LYS A 46 2.22 -11.58 4.90
N MET A 47 1.91 -10.31 4.65
CA MET A 47 1.16 -9.46 5.58
C MET A 47 -0.34 -9.78 5.47
N ASP A 48 -0.73 -10.94 6.00
CA ASP A 48 -2.12 -11.21 6.38
C ASP A 48 -2.39 -10.44 7.70
N ARG A 49 -2.36 -9.11 7.63
CA ARG A 49 -2.80 -8.26 8.75
C ARG A 49 -4.32 -8.29 8.74
N ALA A 50 -4.90 -9.33 9.34
CA ALA A 50 -6.28 -9.32 9.76
C ALA A 50 -6.52 -7.99 10.49
N VAL A 51 -7.45 -7.18 9.97
CA VAL A 51 -7.96 -6.01 10.68
C VAL A 51 -8.78 -6.57 11.85
N SER A 52 -8.09 -6.89 12.94
CA SER A 52 -8.75 -7.22 14.20
C SER A 52 -9.42 -5.95 14.68
N LEU A 53 -10.75 -5.91 14.64
CA LEU A 53 -11.52 -4.88 15.35
C LEU A 53 -11.04 -4.85 16.81
N PRO A 54 -10.88 -3.66 17.41
CA PRO A 54 -10.57 -3.56 18.83
C PRO A 54 -11.63 -4.35 19.62
N SER A 55 -11.16 -5.26 20.48
CA SER A 55 -11.99 -6.09 21.35
C SER A 55 -12.86 -5.19 22.22
N GLN A 56 -14.11 -5.01 21.81
CA GLN A 56 -15.13 -4.42 22.65
C GLN A 56 -15.43 -5.40 23.79
N PRO A 57 -15.65 -4.93 25.03
CA PRO A 57 -16.10 -5.79 26.11
C PRO A 57 -17.35 -6.54 25.66
N GLU A 58 -17.44 -7.84 25.97
CA GLU A 58 -18.61 -8.68 25.66
C GLU A 58 -19.85 -8.02 26.26
N LYS A 59 -20.52 -7.20 25.45
CA LYS A 59 -21.77 -6.55 25.82
C LYS A 59 -22.81 -7.65 25.78
N VAL A 60 -23.24 -8.10 26.95
CA VAL A 60 -24.35 -9.04 27.08
C VAL A 60 -25.51 -8.48 26.27
N THR A 61 -25.94 -9.21 25.23
CA THR A 61 -27.03 -8.81 24.35
C THR A 61 -28.33 -8.86 25.15
N THR A 62 -28.63 -7.78 25.88
CA THR A 62 -29.91 -7.63 26.56
C THR A 62 -30.95 -7.32 25.49
N VAL A 63 -31.83 -8.29 25.22
CA VAL A 63 -32.96 -8.12 24.30
C VAL A 63 -33.82 -6.96 24.82
N ASN A 64 -33.90 -5.89 24.05
CA ASN A 64 -34.69 -4.72 24.41
C ASN A 64 -36.15 -4.98 24.02
N LEU A 65 -36.95 -5.39 25.00
CA LEU A 65 -38.37 -5.65 24.80
C LEU A 65 -39.15 -4.33 24.83
N VAL A 66 -40.30 -4.32 24.16
CA VAL A 66 -41.23 -3.19 24.17
C VAL A 66 -41.74 -2.97 25.60
N GLU A 67 -41.82 -1.71 26.01
CA GLU A 67 -42.33 -1.33 27.32
C GLU A 67 -43.77 -1.81 27.53
N THR A 68 -44.06 -2.29 28.73
CA THR A 68 -45.41 -2.72 29.10
C THR A 68 -46.20 -1.53 29.65
N SER A 69 -47.47 -1.41 29.24
CA SER A 69 -48.36 -0.33 29.70
C SER A 69 -49.58 -0.92 30.41
N THR A 70 -49.90 -0.38 31.58
CA THR A 70 -51.09 -0.76 32.37
C THR A 70 -52.36 -0.03 31.91
N ALA A 71 -52.24 1.03 31.11
CA ALA A 71 -53.35 1.84 30.63
C ALA A 71 -53.16 2.29 29.17
N PRO A 72 -53.17 1.35 28.20
CA PRO A 72 -53.07 1.72 26.78
C PRO A 72 -54.25 2.62 26.40
N SER A 73 -53.96 3.73 25.72
CA SER A 73 -54.95 4.76 25.35
C SER A 73 -55.71 5.38 26.54
N GLY A 74 -55.13 5.32 27.75
CA GLY A 74 -55.73 5.90 28.97
C GLY A 74 -56.81 5.05 29.64
N MET A 75 -57.07 3.83 29.14
CA MET A 75 -58.03 2.90 29.74
C MET A 75 -57.28 1.82 30.54
N GLU A 76 -57.61 1.67 31.81
CA GLU A 76 -56.95 0.73 32.72
C GLU A 76 -57.25 -0.73 32.35
N LEU A 77 -56.20 -1.55 32.24
CA LEU A 77 -56.32 -2.96 31.94
C LEU A 77 -56.89 -3.73 33.15
N VAL A 78 -57.91 -4.57 32.89
CA VAL A 78 -58.51 -5.46 33.89
C VAL A 78 -57.50 -6.44 34.51
N SER A 79 -56.45 -6.82 33.74
CA SER A 79 -55.32 -7.61 34.24
C SER A 79 -54.05 -7.33 33.43
N SER A 80 -53.18 -6.47 33.96
CA SER A 80 -51.89 -6.16 33.34
C SER A 80 -50.97 -7.38 33.27
N TYR A 81 -51.02 -8.27 34.26
CA TYR A 81 -50.21 -9.49 34.30
C TYR A 81 -50.51 -10.44 33.14
N GLN A 82 -51.79 -10.63 32.81
CA GLN A 82 -52.19 -11.57 31.76
C GLN A 82 -51.88 -11.05 30.36
N THR A 83 -51.97 -9.74 30.15
CA THR A 83 -51.63 -9.09 28.87
C THR A 83 -50.12 -8.99 28.65
N ASN A 84 -49.34 -8.78 29.71
CA ASN A 84 -47.88 -8.63 29.64
C ASN A 84 -47.11 -9.92 29.86
N ARG A 85 -47.81 -11.05 30.02
CA ARG A 85 -47.18 -12.35 30.23
C ARG A 85 -46.43 -12.74 28.95
N VAL A 86 -45.13 -12.94 29.08
CA VAL A 86 -44.31 -13.58 28.05
C VAL A 86 -44.90 -14.98 27.80
N GLY A 87 -45.22 -15.28 26.53
CA GLY A 87 -45.86 -16.52 26.11
C GLY A 87 -45.02 -17.76 26.45
N ASP A 88 -44.27 -18.28 25.48
CA ASP A 88 -43.27 -19.33 25.73
C ASP A 88 -41.93 -18.66 26.09
N PRO A 89 -41.29 -19.00 27.22
CA PRO A 89 -39.93 -18.55 27.52
C PRO A 89 -38.92 -18.81 26.38
N MET A 90 -39.14 -19.83 25.55
CA MET A 90 -38.30 -20.10 24.38
C MET A 90 -38.38 -19.00 23.31
N ASP A 91 -39.47 -18.24 23.23
CA ASP A 91 -39.60 -17.12 22.28
C ASP A 91 -38.59 -16.01 22.58
N LEU A 92 -38.27 -15.76 23.86
CA LEU A 92 -37.25 -14.79 24.24
C LEU A 92 -35.85 -15.24 23.81
N VAL A 93 -35.57 -16.54 23.90
CA VAL A 93 -34.30 -17.12 23.45
C VAL A 93 -34.20 -17.04 21.92
N ALA A 94 -35.27 -17.40 21.21
CA ALA A 94 -35.33 -17.30 19.75
C ALA A 94 -35.15 -15.85 19.27
N LEU A 95 -35.76 -14.88 19.95
CA LEU A 95 -35.56 -13.46 19.68
C LEU A 95 -34.10 -13.03 19.92
N ALA A 96 -33.50 -13.44 21.03
CA ALA A 96 -32.09 -13.15 21.31
C ALA A 96 -31.17 -13.71 20.21
N GLU A 97 -31.40 -14.95 19.77
CA GLU A 97 -30.65 -15.56 18.68
C GLU A 97 -30.83 -14.80 17.36
N GLN A 98 -32.05 -14.33 17.05
CA GLN A 98 -32.32 -13.57 15.84
C GLN A 98 -31.63 -12.21 15.85
N VAL A 99 -31.65 -11.50 16.98
CA VAL A 99 -30.92 -10.23 17.15
C VAL A 99 -29.42 -10.45 16.98
N GLN A 100 -28.86 -11.49 17.61
CA GLN A 100 -27.45 -11.83 17.47
C GLN A 100 -27.07 -12.13 16.01
N LYS A 101 -27.87 -12.93 15.29
CA LYS A 101 -27.68 -13.18 13.86
C LYS A 101 -27.73 -11.90 13.04
N GLY A 102 -28.65 -10.99 13.35
CA GLY A 102 -28.76 -9.68 12.72
C GLY A 102 -27.48 -8.85 12.88
N ASP A 103 -26.95 -8.77 14.10
CA ASP A 103 -25.69 -8.09 14.39
C ASP A 103 -24.51 -8.70 13.64
N ASP A 104 -24.45 -10.03 13.55
CA ASP A 104 -23.41 -10.73 12.80
C ASP A 104 -23.49 -10.42 11.30
N PHE A 105 -24.69 -10.36 10.73
CA PHE A 105 -24.89 -9.92 9.34
C PHE A 105 -24.50 -8.47 9.12
N ILE A 106 -24.82 -7.57 10.06
CA ILE A 106 -24.42 -6.15 9.98
C ILE A 106 -22.90 -6.04 9.99
N LYS A 107 -22.21 -6.74 10.90
CA LYS A 107 -20.75 -6.79 10.96
C LYS A 107 -20.16 -7.32 9.67
N ALA A 108 -20.66 -8.45 9.16
CA ALA A 108 -20.19 -9.04 7.91
C ALA A 108 -20.37 -8.09 6.73
N ASN A 109 -21.53 -7.45 6.62
CA ASN A 109 -21.82 -6.48 5.57
C ASN A 109 -20.92 -5.23 5.66
N ALA A 110 -20.69 -4.71 6.86
CA ALA A 110 -19.79 -3.59 7.08
C ALA A 110 -18.35 -3.96 6.70
N CYS A 111 -17.85 -5.11 7.15
CA CYS A 111 -16.52 -5.61 6.79
C CYS A 111 -16.37 -5.77 5.27
N ASN A 112 -17.36 -6.35 4.57
CA ASN A 112 -17.32 -6.50 3.12
C ASN A 112 -17.21 -5.15 2.40
N LYS A 113 -17.97 -4.14 2.83
CA LYS A 113 -17.90 -2.78 2.25
C LYS A 113 -16.56 -2.10 2.56
N LEU A 114 -16.06 -2.23 3.79
CA LEU A 114 -14.77 -1.67 4.19
C LEU A 114 -13.59 -2.31 3.44
N THR A 115 -13.66 -3.60 3.13
CA THR A 115 -12.65 -4.29 2.31
C THR A 115 -12.54 -3.66 0.92
N VAL A 116 -13.67 -3.38 0.26
CA VAL A 116 -13.66 -2.71 -1.07
C VAL A 116 -12.99 -1.34 -0.99
N ILE A 117 -13.32 -0.55 0.04
CA ILE A 117 -12.71 0.77 0.25
C ILE A 117 -11.20 0.64 0.51
N ALA A 118 -10.80 -0.32 1.35
CA ALA A 118 -9.38 -0.58 1.65
C ALA A 118 -8.60 -0.96 0.39
N ASP A 119 -9.17 -1.79 -0.49
CA ASP A 119 -8.57 -2.14 -1.78
C ASP A 119 -8.42 -0.92 -2.71
N GLN A 120 -9.42 -0.04 -2.74
CA GLN A 120 -9.33 1.21 -3.51
C GLN A 120 -8.23 2.13 -2.97
N ILE A 121 -8.14 2.30 -1.65
CA ILE A 121 -7.09 3.11 -1.01
C ILE A 121 -5.71 2.52 -1.35
N ARG A 122 -5.53 1.20 -1.24
CA ARG A 122 -4.28 0.52 -1.58
C ARG A 122 -3.92 0.73 -3.06
N TYR A 123 -4.89 0.62 -3.96
CA TYR A 123 -4.68 0.90 -5.38
C TYR A 123 -4.22 2.35 -5.60
N LEU A 124 -4.88 3.33 -4.98
CA LEU A 124 -4.49 4.75 -5.10
C LEU A 124 -3.10 5.01 -4.53
N GLN A 125 -2.73 4.39 -3.41
CA GLN A 125 -1.38 4.48 -2.84
C GLN A 125 -0.33 3.94 -3.82
N GLU A 126 -0.60 2.81 -4.47
CA GLU A 126 0.30 2.23 -5.47
C GLU A 126 0.43 3.13 -6.71
N GLN A 127 -0.67 3.72 -7.19
CA GLN A 127 -0.64 4.70 -8.28
C GLN A 127 0.20 5.93 -7.90
N ALA A 128 0.01 6.49 -6.70
CA ALA A 128 0.78 7.63 -6.23
C ALA A 128 2.28 7.31 -6.15
N LYS A 129 2.64 6.10 -5.70
CA LYS A 129 4.03 5.62 -5.66
C LYS A 129 4.66 5.59 -7.05
N LYS A 130 3.95 5.03 -8.03
CA LYS A 130 4.40 4.97 -9.43
C LYS A 130 4.65 6.36 -9.99
N VAL A 131 3.71 7.29 -9.80
CA VAL A 131 3.86 8.69 -10.25
C VAL A 131 5.12 9.33 -9.65
N LEU A 132 5.40 9.10 -8.36
CA LEU A 132 6.60 9.65 -7.72
C LEU A 132 7.91 9.02 -8.25
N GLU A 133 7.92 7.71 -8.49
CA GLU A 133 9.07 7.02 -9.08
C GLU A 133 9.33 7.49 -10.52
N GLU A 134 8.27 7.65 -11.30
CA GLU A 134 8.35 8.19 -12.66
C GLU A 134 8.86 9.62 -12.67
N ALA A 135 8.31 10.50 -11.82
CA ALA A 135 8.76 11.89 -11.70
C ALA A 135 10.22 12.00 -11.28
N LYS A 136 10.66 11.16 -10.33
CA LYS A 136 12.07 11.10 -9.90
C LYS A 136 12.98 10.68 -11.04
N ARG A 137 12.62 9.62 -11.76
CA ARG A 137 13.38 9.12 -12.91
C ARG A 137 13.43 10.18 -14.02
N ASP A 138 12.32 10.84 -14.32
CA ASP A 138 12.27 11.92 -15.31
C ASP A 138 13.17 13.09 -14.88
N ALA A 139 13.15 13.48 -13.60
CA ALA A 139 14.06 14.49 -13.07
C ALA A 139 15.53 14.07 -13.23
N ASP A 140 15.89 12.84 -12.85
CA ASP A 140 17.27 12.33 -12.98
C ASP A 140 17.73 12.35 -14.45
N LEU A 141 16.87 11.96 -15.40
CA LEU A 141 17.17 11.99 -16.83
C LEU A 141 17.24 13.44 -17.36
N HIS A 142 16.38 14.34 -16.90
CA HIS A 142 16.47 15.75 -17.26
C HIS A 142 17.77 16.39 -16.79
N HIS A 143 18.25 16.03 -15.60
CA HIS A 143 19.52 16.52 -15.04
C HIS A 143 20.76 15.80 -15.58
N ALA A 144 20.62 14.65 -16.25
CA ALA A 144 21.75 13.95 -16.85
C ALA A 144 22.49 14.85 -17.85
N ALA A 145 23.83 14.82 -17.80
CA ALA A 145 24.68 15.69 -18.61
C ALA A 145 24.40 15.51 -20.10
N CYS A 146 24.29 16.61 -20.82
CA CYS A 146 23.91 16.58 -22.23
C CYS A 146 24.53 17.80 -22.93
N ASN A 147 25.30 17.56 -24.00
CA ASN A 147 25.91 18.62 -24.81
C ASN A 147 25.03 19.02 -26.01
N ILE A 148 23.80 18.52 -26.07
CA ILE A 148 22.84 18.76 -27.13
C ILE A 148 21.51 19.25 -26.54
N VAL A 149 20.78 20.03 -27.33
CA VAL A 149 19.44 20.46 -26.93
C VAL A 149 18.48 19.28 -27.07
N LYS A 150 17.81 18.93 -25.96
CA LYS A 150 16.81 17.87 -25.90
C LYS A 150 15.56 18.33 -26.64
N LYS A 151 15.29 17.71 -27.79
CA LYS A 151 14.07 17.86 -28.60
C LYS A 151 13.11 16.69 -28.34
N PRO A 152 11.83 16.95 -28.06
CA PRO A 152 10.79 15.93 -28.02
C PRO A 152 10.69 15.12 -29.32
N GLY A 153 10.23 13.89 -29.22
CA GLY A 153 10.13 12.92 -30.31
C GLY A 153 11.42 12.13 -30.59
N ASN A 154 12.57 12.63 -30.13
CA ASN A 154 13.86 11.98 -30.38
C ASN A 154 14.20 10.90 -29.36
N MET A 155 15.01 9.94 -29.81
CA MET A 155 15.62 8.91 -28.97
C MET A 155 16.97 9.40 -28.43
N TYR A 156 17.21 9.12 -27.15
CA TYR A 156 18.45 9.42 -26.46
C TYR A 156 18.99 8.18 -25.76
N TYR A 157 20.30 8.01 -25.82
CA TYR A 157 21.01 6.86 -25.28
C TYR A 157 21.88 7.31 -24.11
N LEU A 158 21.65 6.71 -22.95
CA LEU A 158 22.33 7.04 -21.71
C LEU A 158 23.58 6.16 -21.55
N TYR A 159 24.71 6.81 -21.29
CA TYR A 159 26.00 6.16 -21.07
C TYR A 159 26.64 6.63 -19.77
N GLN A 160 27.62 5.88 -19.28
CA GLN A 160 28.39 6.23 -18.09
C GLN A 160 29.88 6.41 -18.40
N ARG A 161 30.47 7.55 -18.02
CA ARG A 161 31.92 7.76 -18.11
C ARG A 161 32.65 6.98 -17.00
N PRO A 162 33.97 6.73 -17.13
CA PRO A 162 34.76 6.13 -16.05
C PRO A 162 34.75 6.95 -14.76
N SER A 163 34.50 8.27 -14.85
CA SER A 163 34.30 9.16 -13.69
C SER A 163 33.00 8.91 -12.92
N GLY A 164 32.12 8.03 -13.43
CA GLY A 164 30.78 7.77 -12.89
C GLY A 164 29.69 8.70 -13.42
N GLN A 165 30.05 9.77 -14.16
CA GLN A 165 29.08 10.72 -14.71
C GLN A 165 28.22 10.07 -15.81
N LYS A 166 26.90 10.18 -15.66
CA LYS A 166 25.93 9.77 -16.67
C LYS A 166 25.70 10.90 -17.67
N TYR A 167 25.66 10.56 -18.95
CA TYR A 167 25.41 11.53 -20.01
C TYR A 167 24.59 10.94 -21.16
N PHE A 168 23.84 11.80 -21.83
CA PHE A 168 23.05 11.43 -23.01
C PHE A 168 23.83 11.65 -24.31
N SER A 169 23.60 10.76 -25.27
CA SER A 169 24.02 10.86 -26.67
C SER A 169 22.84 10.56 -27.60
N ILE A 170 22.88 11.07 -28.82
CA ILE A 170 21.95 10.69 -29.90
C ILE A 170 22.39 9.43 -30.65
N ILE A 171 23.65 9.03 -30.49
CA ILE A 171 24.22 7.87 -31.18
C ILE A 171 23.94 6.61 -30.37
N SER A 172 23.35 5.61 -31.01
CA SER A 172 23.00 4.33 -30.39
C SER A 172 24.21 3.41 -30.19
N PRO A 173 24.16 2.42 -29.26
CA PRO A 173 25.25 1.46 -29.10
C PRO A 173 25.56 0.67 -30.38
N LYS A 174 24.55 0.46 -31.23
CA LYS A 174 24.69 -0.23 -32.51
C LYS A 174 25.46 0.61 -33.53
N GLU A 175 25.20 1.92 -33.57
CA GLU A 175 25.89 2.87 -34.45
C GLU A 175 27.33 3.11 -34.02
N TRP A 176 27.60 3.10 -32.70
CA TRP A 176 28.97 3.12 -32.18
C TRP A 176 29.79 1.89 -32.57
N GLY A 177 29.13 0.74 -32.76
CA GLY A 177 29.77 -0.52 -33.07
C GLY A 177 30.85 -0.90 -32.04
N PRO A 178 32.00 -1.46 -32.48
CA PRO A 178 33.10 -1.83 -31.59
C PRO A 178 33.80 -0.63 -30.93
N SER A 179 33.54 0.58 -31.40
CA SER A 179 34.13 1.82 -30.88
C SER A 179 33.28 2.50 -29.81
N CYS A 180 32.32 1.79 -29.21
CA CYS A 180 31.49 2.33 -28.12
C CYS A 180 32.37 2.74 -26.93
N PRO A 181 32.51 4.04 -26.65
CA PRO A 181 33.54 4.53 -25.73
C PRO A 181 33.21 4.26 -24.26
N HIS A 182 31.94 4.00 -23.95
CA HIS A 182 31.41 3.98 -22.59
C HIS A 182 30.32 2.91 -22.42
N PRO A 183 30.17 2.32 -21.21
CA PRO A 183 29.07 1.41 -20.91
C PRO A 183 27.70 2.04 -21.18
N PHE A 184 26.84 1.29 -21.87
CA PHE A 184 25.46 1.66 -22.16
C PHE A 184 24.56 1.33 -20.97
N LEU A 185 23.72 2.28 -20.55
CA LEU A 185 22.79 2.14 -19.43
C LEU A 185 21.34 1.97 -19.86
N GLY A 186 20.93 2.59 -20.96
CA GLY A 186 19.55 2.52 -21.43
C GLY A 186 19.23 3.52 -22.55
N ALA A 187 18.14 3.28 -23.26
CA ALA A 187 17.64 4.16 -24.31
C ALA A 187 16.26 4.67 -23.93
N PHE A 188 16.02 5.96 -24.17
CA PHE A 188 14.81 6.65 -23.77
C PHE A 188 14.36 7.62 -24.86
N LYS A 189 13.06 7.62 -25.16
CA LYS A 189 12.42 8.62 -26.01
C LYS A 189 11.94 9.76 -25.14
N LEU A 190 12.27 10.99 -25.53
CA LEU A 190 11.68 12.18 -24.92
C LEU A 190 10.31 12.42 -25.55
N GLN A 191 9.25 12.34 -24.79
CA GLN A 191 7.89 12.55 -25.27
C GLN A 191 7.54 14.04 -25.40
N HIS A 192 6.41 14.32 -26.06
CA HIS A 192 5.94 15.70 -26.30
C HIS A 192 5.51 16.42 -25.01
N ASP A 193 5.13 15.69 -23.97
CA ASP A 193 4.84 16.19 -22.63
C ASP A 193 6.09 16.33 -21.75
N MET A 194 7.28 16.17 -22.33
CA MET A 194 8.59 16.18 -21.65
C MET A 194 8.84 15.00 -20.70
N SER A 195 7.99 13.97 -20.70
CA SER A 195 8.26 12.72 -19.97
C SER A 195 9.26 11.84 -20.73
N TRP A 196 9.96 10.97 -20.01
CA TRP A 196 10.86 9.99 -20.62
C TRP A 196 10.23 8.61 -20.66
N THR A 197 10.18 8.01 -21.85
CA THR A 197 9.73 6.63 -22.04
C THR A 197 10.91 5.73 -22.38
N PRO A 198 11.16 4.64 -21.62
CA PRO A 198 12.16 3.63 -21.99
C PRO A 198 11.87 3.05 -23.37
N VAL A 199 12.90 2.73 -24.15
CA VAL A 199 12.76 2.25 -25.54
C VAL A 199 11.79 1.08 -25.68
N ASP A 200 11.78 0.16 -24.72
CA ASP A 200 10.92 -1.05 -24.74
C ASP A 200 9.43 -0.73 -24.54
N GLU A 201 9.12 0.44 -23.98
CA GLU A 201 7.74 0.88 -23.69
C GLU A 201 7.20 1.89 -24.72
N VAL A 202 8.07 2.42 -25.60
CA VAL A 202 7.72 3.49 -26.54
C VAL A 202 6.53 3.10 -27.42
N GLU A 203 6.56 1.91 -28.03
CA GLU A 203 5.51 1.47 -28.95
C GLU A 203 4.15 1.37 -28.25
N LYS A 204 4.14 0.81 -27.04
CA LYS A 204 2.94 0.69 -26.21
C LYS A 204 2.40 2.06 -25.84
N ARG A 205 3.26 2.96 -25.34
CA ARG A 205 2.90 4.32 -24.93
C ARG A 205 2.36 5.12 -26.11
N ASP A 206 3.03 5.07 -27.26
CA ASP A 206 2.60 5.76 -28.48
C ASP A 206 1.24 5.22 -28.97
N ALA A 207 1.01 3.91 -28.90
CA ALA A 207 -0.27 3.29 -29.25
C ALA A 207 -1.41 3.70 -28.30
N GLU A 208 -1.14 3.75 -26.99
CA GLU A 208 -2.09 4.24 -25.98
C GLU A 208 -2.45 5.70 -26.24
N ILE A 209 -1.46 6.57 -26.46
CA ILE A 209 -1.68 7.98 -26.79
C ILE A 209 -2.48 8.14 -28.09
N ALA A 210 -2.17 7.34 -29.11
CA ALA A 210 -2.90 7.36 -30.38
C ALA A 210 -4.36 6.90 -30.20
N ALA A 211 -4.62 5.89 -29.39
CA ALA A 211 -5.97 5.44 -29.06
C ALA A 211 -6.75 6.52 -28.29
N MET A 212 -6.14 7.15 -27.29
CA MET A 212 -6.74 8.24 -26.52
C MET A 212 -7.03 9.47 -27.38
N SER A 213 -6.11 9.85 -28.26
CA SER A 213 -6.29 10.97 -29.19
C SER A 213 -7.49 10.76 -30.12
N LYS A 214 -7.69 9.55 -30.63
CA LYS A 214 -8.88 9.19 -31.41
C LYS A 214 -10.16 9.33 -30.58
N LEU A 215 -10.17 8.88 -29.33
CA LEU A 215 -11.36 9.04 -28.47
C LEU A 215 -11.68 10.51 -28.21
N LEU A 216 -10.67 11.35 -27.97
CA LEU A 216 -10.83 12.78 -27.73
C LEU A 216 -11.36 13.52 -28.96
N SER A 217 -10.98 13.10 -30.17
CA SER A 217 -11.52 13.69 -31.40
C SER A 217 -12.98 13.31 -31.68
N HIS A 218 -13.51 12.26 -31.04
CA HIS A 218 -14.85 11.72 -31.28
C HIS A 218 -15.94 12.14 -30.27
N GLN A 219 -15.61 12.68 -29.08
CA GLN A 219 -16.59 12.98 -28.02
C GLN A 219 -16.36 14.38 -27.43
N THR A 220 -17.28 15.35 -27.62
CA THR A 220 -18.50 15.71 -26.85
C THR A 220 -18.24 16.15 -25.41
N ALA A 221 -18.69 17.37 -25.11
CA ALA A 221 -18.55 18.06 -23.83
C ALA A 221 -19.03 17.19 -22.65
N LEU A 222 -18.13 16.93 -21.70
CA LEU A 222 -18.50 16.36 -20.41
C LEU A 222 -19.29 17.42 -19.62
N PRO A 223 -20.40 17.04 -18.94
CA PRO A 223 -21.10 17.95 -18.06
C PRO A 223 -20.16 18.43 -16.93
N PRO A 224 -20.36 19.65 -16.38
CA PRO A 224 -19.49 20.19 -15.34
C PRO A 224 -19.43 19.26 -14.13
N CYS A 225 -18.25 18.70 -13.87
CA CYS A 225 -17.99 17.91 -12.68
C CYS A 225 -17.99 18.84 -11.47
N THR A 226 -19.11 18.86 -10.74
CA THR A 226 -19.16 19.43 -9.39
C THR A 226 -18.30 18.54 -8.50
N GLY A 227 -17.29 19.12 -7.85
CA GLY A 227 -16.26 18.37 -7.10
C GLY A 227 -16.83 17.43 -6.02
N PRO A 228 -16.00 16.50 -5.51
CA PRO A 228 -16.42 15.59 -4.44
C PRO A 228 -16.87 16.41 -3.23
N ASN A 229 -18.16 16.31 -2.89
CA ASN A 229 -18.77 17.03 -1.78
C ASN A 229 -18.41 16.28 -0.48
N PHE A 230 -17.32 16.68 0.18
CA PHE A 230 -16.89 16.12 1.47
C PHE A 230 -17.62 16.74 2.68
N ARG A 231 -18.72 17.48 2.46
CA ARG A 231 -19.53 18.00 3.58
C ARG A 231 -20.17 16.83 4.33
N GLY A 232 -19.67 16.54 5.53
CA GLY A 232 -20.26 15.56 6.45
C GLY A 232 -19.29 14.55 7.08
N LEU A 233 -17.97 14.72 6.99
CA LEU A 233 -16.99 13.83 7.65
C LEU A 233 -16.47 14.35 9.01
N ASP A 234 -16.98 15.49 9.48
CA ASP A 234 -16.54 16.16 10.72
C ASP A 234 -17.58 16.13 11.87
N GLU A 235 -18.63 15.30 11.77
CA GLU A 235 -19.64 15.13 12.86
C GLU A 235 -19.50 13.82 13.63
#